data_AF-A0A7S0XVZ0-F1
#
_entry.id   AF-A0A7S0XVZ0-F1
#
_cell.length_a   1.000
_cell.length_b   1.000
_cell.length_c   1.000
_cell.angle_alpha   90.00
_cell.angle_beta   90.00
_cell.angle_gamma   90.00
#
_symmetry.space_group_name_H-M   'P 1'
#
loop_
_entity.id
_entity.type
_entity.pdbx_description
1 polymer ?
#
loop_
_entity_poly.entity_id
_entity_poly.type
_entity_poly.pdbx_seq_one_letter_code
_entity_poly.pdbx_strand_id
1 'polypeptide(L)'
;GGGGGGGGLTFEQEVEDIVKRGVEEDVKPDNIAMEVNGRKFAHDRTFGQCAQVILISMLRTMPVAAARKEAFACVQKLIKKWRALLGKFARSIEDQKGCLVALEAFVLDESWAKHKMMMPIAKTLYDQDIVEEEAVLGWATEAEERGQKALVKECKTLIDYLQQESEDDDEDDDEE
;
A
#
# COMPACT_ATOMS: atom_id res chain seq x y z
N GLY A 1 7.70 43.15 -10.86
CA GLY A 1 7.82 42.45 -12.15
C GLY A 1 8.09 41.00 -11.84
N GLY A 2 7.17 40.11 -12.21
CA GLY A 2 7.30 38.68 -11.99
C GLY A 2 8.32 38.04 -12.93
N GLY A 3 8.99 37.02 -12.42
CA GLY A 3 9.74 36.02 -13.19
C GLY A 3 9.50 34.69 -12.50
N GLY A 4 8.55 33.91 -13.02
CA GLY A 4 8.10 32.65 -12.45
C GLY A 4 9.19 31.57 -12.53
N GLY A 5 9.48 30.94 -11.40
CA GLY A 5 10.34 29.77 -11.33
C GLY A 5 9.64 28.56 -11.94
N GLY A 6 10.09 28.13 -13.11
CA GLY A 6 9.73 26.83 -13.67
C GLY A 6 10.49 25.73 -12.95
N GLY A 7 9.93 25.21 -11.86
CA GLY A 7 10.36 23.94 -11.27
C GLY A 7 9.51 22.82 -11.88
N GLY A 8 10.14 21.81 -12.49
CA GLY A 8 9.44 20.60 -12.93
C GLY A 8 8.79 19.87 -11.75
N LEU A 9 7.83 18.99 -12.05
CA LEU A 9 7.19 18.14 -11.04
C LEU A 9 8.22 17.17 -10.42
N THR A 10 8.03 16.83 -9.14
CA THR A 10 8.82 15.75 -8.52
C THR A 10 8.37 14.38 -9.05
N PHE A 11 9.20 13.35 -8.86
CA PHE A 11 8.84 11.97 -9.20
C PHE A 11 7.48 11.56 -8.60
N GLU A 12 7.26 11.91 -7.33
CA GLU A 12 6.06 11.57 -6.59
C GLU A 12 4.83 12.27 -7.21
N GLN A 13 4.97 13.55 -7.59
CA GLN A 13 3.91 14.30 -8.26
C GLN A 13 3.59 13.72 -9.65
N GLU A 14 4.60 13.38 -10.45
CA GLU A 14 4.37 12.79 -11.78
C GLU A 14 3.67 11.43 -11.69
N VAL A 15 4.10 10.56 -10.77
CA VAL A 15 3.45 9.26 -10.57
C VAL A 15 2.05 9.42 -9.99
N GLU A 16 1.85 10.35 -9.05
CA GLU A 16 0.53 10.65 -8.49
C GLU A 16 -0.46 11.11 -9.58
N ASP A 17 -0.04 12.01 -10.47
CA ASP A 17 -0.87 12.47 -11.59
C ASP A 17 -1.23 11.33 -12.56
N ILE A 18 -0.26 10.47 -12.90
CA ILE A 18 -0.49 9.30 -13.76
C ILE A 18 -1.50 8.35 -13.12
N VAL A 19 -1.33 8.05 -11.83
CA VAL A 19 -2.16 7.07 -11.12
C VAL A 19 -3.57 7.61 -10.88
N LYS A 20 -3.72 8.88 -10.47
CA LYS A 20 -5.03 9.51 -10.29
C LYS A 20 -5.83 9.52 -11.58
N ARG A 21 -5.21 9.98 -12.68
CA ARG A 21 -5.82 9.92 -14.01
C ARG A 21 -6.19 8.48 -14.38
N GLY A 22 -5.31 7.52 -14.10
CA GLY A 22 -5.58 6.11 -14.32
C GLY A 22 -6.84 5.61 -13.62
N VAL A 23 -7.03 5.98 -12.35
CA VAL A 23 -8.21 5.62 -11.56
C VAL A 23 -9.47 6.33 -12.06
N GLU A 24 -9.39 7.62 -12.35
CA GLU A 24 -10.53 8.46 -12.74
C GLU A 24 -11.05 8.13 -14.15
N GLU A 25 -10.14 7.88 -15.09
CA GLU A 25 -10.47 7.58 -16.49
C GLU A 25 -10.57 6.08 -16.79
N ASP A 26 -10.40 5.22 -15.77
CA ASP A 26 -10.39 3.75 -15.89
C ASP A 26 -9.37 3.22 -16.93
N VAL A 27 -8.17 3.78 -16.91
CA VAL A 27 -7.08 3.38 -17.81
C VAL A 27 -6.60 1.97 -17.45
N LYS A 28 -6.24 1.18 -18.46
CA LYS A 28 -5.71 -0.18 -18.24
C LYS A 28 -4.47 -0.16 -17.33
N PRO A 29 -4.37 -1.06 -16.32
CA PRO A 29 -3.21 -1.18 -15.45
C PRO A 29 -1.87 -1.30 -16.19
N ASP A 30 -1.83 -1.98 -17.34
CA ASP A 30 -0.62 -2.13 -18.14
C ASP A 30 -0.10 -0.80 -18.70
N ASN A 31 -1.02 0.07 -19.14
CA ASN A 31 -0.66 1.39 -19.66
C ASN A 31 -0.10 2.28 -18.55
N ILE A 32 -0.75 2.25 -17.37
CA ILE A 32 -0.26 2.96 -16.18
C ILE A 32 1.12 2.45 -15.78
N ALA A 33 1.32 1.13 -15.77
CA ALA A 33 2.62 0.54 -15.46
C ALA A 33 3.72 0.96 -16.45
N MET A 34 3.40 1.12 -17.74
CA MET A 34 4.36 1.62 -18.73
C MET A 34 4.76 3.07 -18.45
N GLU A 35 3.80 3.94 -18.17
CA GLU A 35 4.06 5.35 -17.86
C GLU A 35 4.89 5.51 -16.57
N VAL A 36 4.51 4.80 -15.49
CA VAL A 36 5.25 4.81 -14.21
C VAL A 36 6.66 4.26 -14.41
N ASN A 37 6.85 3.21 -15.22
CA ASN A 37 8.20 2.72 -15.52
C ASN A 37 9.07 3.76 -16.20
N GLY A 38 8.51 4.56 -17.11
CA GLY A 38 9.20 5.70 -17.71
C GLY A 38 9.71 6.68 -16.65
N ARG A 39 8.87 7.04 -15.66
CA ARG A 39 9.25 7.95 -14.57
C ARG A 39 10.29 7.34 -13.64
N LYS A 40 10.12 6.07 -13.31
CA LYS A 40 11.07 5.29 -12.52
C LYS A 40 12.48 5.35 -13.12
N PHE A 41 12.61 5.16 -14.45
CA PHE A 41 13.92 5.26 -15.11
C PHE A 41 14.43 6.70 -15.21
N ALA A 42 13.56 7.67 -15.48
CA ALA A 42 13.96 9.08 -15.56
C ALA A 42 14.49 9.64 -14.22
N HIS A 43 14.00 9.13 -13.09
CA HIS A 43 14.36 9.58 -11.74
C HIS A 43 15.24 8.59 -10.96
N ASP A 44 15.73 7.52 -11.59
CA ASP A 44 16.52 6.45 -10.94
C ASP A 44 15.89 5.91 -9.64
N ARG A 45 14.60 5.54 -9.73
CA ARG A 45 13.82 5.03 -8.60
C ARG A 45 13.69 3.51 -8.62
N THR A 46 13.43 2.93 -7.46
CA THR A 46 13.19 1.48 -7.31
C THR A 46 11.73 1.11 -7.56
N PHE A 47 11.46 -0.19 -7.71
CA PHE A 47 10.08 -0.70 -7.80
C PHE A 47 9.31 -0.46 -6.51
N GLY A 48 9.89 -0.71 -5.34
CA GLY A 48 9.27 -0.40 -4.05
C GLY A 48 8.92 1.08 -3.88
N GLN A 49 9.77 2.01 -4.32
CA GLN A 49 9.45 3.44 -4.31
C GLN A 49 8.24 3.75 -5.21
N CYS A 50 8.13 3.11 -6.37
CA CYS A 50 6.94 3.23 -7.21
C CYS A 50 5.71 2.62 -6.53
N ALA A 51 5.82 1.43 -5.94
CA ALA A 51 4.72 0.72 -5.30
C ALA A 51 4.08 1.55 -4.18
N GLN A 52 4.92 2.19 -3.35
CA GLN A 52 4.50 3.10 -2.29
C GLN A 52 3.69 4.28 -2.84
N VAL A 53 4.23 4.98 -3.85
CA VAL A 53 3.54 6.14 -4.44
C VAL A 53 2.26 5.71 -5.14
N ILE A 54 2.25 4.58 -5.86
CA ILE A 54 1.05 4.03 -6.52
C ILE A 54 -0.03 3.76 -5.48
N LEU A 55 0.27 3.00 -4.43
CA LEU A 55 -0.70 2.65 -3.39
C LEU A 55 -1.32 3.89 -2.76
N ILE A 56 -0.48 4.85 -2.33
CA ILE A 56 -0.97 6.06 -1.67
C ILE A 56 -1.75 6.96 -2.63
N SER A 57 -1.29 7.10 -3.88
CA SER A 57 -1.99 7.90 -4.89
C SER A 57 -3.36 7.32 -5.22
N MET A 58 -3.46 5.99 -5.35
CA MET A 58 -4.73 5.30 -5.50
C MET A 58 -5.64 5.58 -4.30
N LEU A 59 -5.18 5.34 -3.07
CA LEU A 59 -6.01 5.51 -1.87
C LEU A 59 -6.54 6.96 -1.73
N ARG A 60 -5.75 7.96 -2.14
CA ARG A 60 -6.16 9.38 -2.15
C ARG A 60 -7.26 9.72 -3.16
N THR A 61 -7.56 8.85 -4.13
CA THR A 61 -8.72 9.04 -5.03
C THR A 61 -10.05 8.68 -4.37
N MET A 62 -10.01 7.97 -3.24
CA MET A 62 -11.23 7.60 -2.54
C MET A 62 -11.91 8.84 -1.94
N PRO A 63 -13.24 8.91 -1.97
CA PRO A 63 -13.95 9.94 -1.22
C PRO A 63 -13.70 9.75 0.28
N VAL A 64 -13.56 10.85 1.02
CA VAL A 64 -13.54 10.81 2.48
C VAL A 64 -14.90 10.31 2.96
N ALA A 65 -14.95 9.05 3.40
CA ALA A 65 -16.19 8.42 3.82
C ALA A 65 -16.67 8.98 5.16
N ALA A 66 -17.98 9.08 5.35
CA ALA A 66 -18.54 9.48 6.64
C ALA A 66 -18.39 8.34 7.68
N ALA A 67 -18.56 7.09 7.25
CA ALA A 67 -18.51 5.91 8.10
C ALA A 67 -17.34 4.98 7.76
N ARG A 68 -16.80 4.28 8.78
CA ARG A 68 -15.73 3.28 8.62
C ARG A 68 -16.10 2.14 7.66
N LYS A 69 -17.35 1.68 7.70
CA LYS A 69 -17.84 0.60 6.82
C LYS A 69 -17.79 1.00 5.34
N GLU A 70 -18.15 2.25 5.03
CA GLU A 70 -18.08 2.80 3.68
C GLU A 70 -16.62 2.97 3.23
N ALA A 71 -15.76 3.48 4.12
CA ALA A 71 -14.31 3.58 3.87
C ALA A 71 -13.72 2.21 3.50
N PHE A 72 -14.07 1.17 4.26
CA PHE A 72 -13.59 -0.18 4.01
C PHE A 72 -14.09 -0.75 2.67
N ALA A 73 -15.37 -0.56 2.34
CA ALA A 73 -15.91 -1.00 1.04
C ALA A 73 -15.20 -0.31 -0.15
N CYS A 74 -14.88 0.99 -0.02
CA CYS A 74 -14.11 1.73 -1.02
C CYS A 74 -12.70 1.16 -1.20
N VAL A 75 -11.99 0.91 -0.09
CA VAL A 75 -10.66 0.28 -0.08
C VAL A 75 -10.68 -1.05 -0.81
N GLN A 76 -11.58 -1.95 -0.43
CA GLN A 76 -11.66 -3.29 -1.01
C GLN A 76 -11.91 -3.24 -2.52
N LYS A 77 -12.86 -2.41 -2.95
CA LYS A 77 -13.18 -2.25 -4.37
C LYS A 77 -11.98 -1.71 -5.15
N LEU A 78 -11.29 -0.70 -4.60
CA LEU A 78 -10.17 -0.05 -5.26
C LEU A 78 -8.96 -1.00 -5.38
N ILE A 79 -8.52 -1.60 -4.27
CA ILE A 79 -7.37 -2.51 -4.26
C ILE A 79 -7.63 -3.71 -5.17
N LYS A 80 -8.81 -4.35 -5.07
CA LYS A 80 -9.16 -5.49 -5.93
C LYS A 80 -9.13 -5.15 -7.42
N LYS A 81 -9.58 -3.95 -7.80
CA LYS A 81 -9.56 -3.47 -9.20
C LYS A 81 -8.14 -3.29 -9.71
N TRP A 82 -7.23 -2.81 -8.86
CA TRP A 82 -5.89 -2.37 -9.24
C TRP A 82 -4.76 -3.29 -8.76
N ARG A 83 -5.09 -4.46 -8.19
CA ARG A 83 -4.10 -5.43 -7.68
C ARG A 83 -3.02 -5.80 -8.71
N ALA A 84 -3.40 -5.91 -9.99
CA ALA A 84 -2.47 -6.24 -11.07
C ALA A 84 -1.43 -5.14 -11.31
N LEU A 85 -1.76 -3.87 -11.02
CA LEU A 85 -0.78 -2.79 -11.05
C LEU A 85 0.15 -2.89 -9.83
N LEU A 86 -0.42 -3.04 -8.63
CA LEU A 86 0.35 -3.11 -7.38
C LEU A 86 1.35 -4.28 -7.39
N GLY A 87 0.92 -5.48 -7.80
CA GLY A 87 1.79 -6.66 -7.88
C GLY A 87 2.94 -6.56 -8.90
N LYS A 88 2.89 -5.61 -9.84
CA LYS A 88 4.03 -5.33 -10.75
C LYS A 88 5.16 -4.56 -10.08
N PHE A 89 4.87 -3.86 -9.00
CA PHE A 89 5.82 -2.96 -8.32
C PHE A 89 6.16 -3.43 -6.90
N ALA A 90 5.23 -4.06 -6.17
CA ALA A 90 5.50 -4.68 -4.88
C ALA A 90 6.04 -6.11 -5.07
N ARG A 91 7.31 -6.25 -5.49
CA ARG A 91 7.85 -7.53 -6.00
C ARG A 91 8.63 -8.35 -4.97
N SER A 92 9.15 -7.71 -3.94
CA SER A 92 9.88 -8.35 -2.85
C SER A 92 9.20 -8.05 -1.52
N ILE A 93 9.53 -8.84 -0.49
CA ILE A 93 9.11 -8.58 0.89
C ILE A 93 9.45 -7.16 1.34
N GLU A 94 10.61 -6.63 0.95
CA GLU A 94 10.99 -5.24 1.25
C GLU A 94 10.14 -4.20 0.50
N ASP A 95 9.78 -4.44 -0.76
CA ASP A 95 8.87 -3.55 -1.50
C ASP A 95 7.46 -3.55 -0.85
N GLN A 96 7.00 -4.73 -0.42
CA GLN A 96 5.72 -4.93 0.26
C GLN A 96 5.68 -4.26 1.63
N LYS A 97 6.72 -4.45 2.46
CA LYS A 97 6.91 -3.73 3.73
C LYS A 97 6.93 -2.22 3.50
N GLY A 98 7.63 -1.76 2.46
CA GLY A 98 7.63 -0.36 2.06
C GLY A 98 6.21 0.19 1.85
N CYS A 99 5.32 -0.58 1.23
CA CYS A 99 3.92 -0.21 1.07
C CYS A 99 3.17 -0.09 2.41
N LEU A 100 3.41 -1.02 3.35
CA LEU A 100 2.84 -0.99 4.69
C LEU A 100 3.37 0.21 5.51
N VAL A 101 4.64 0.57 5.36
CA VAL A 101 5.23 1.78 5.97
C VAL A 101 4.59 3.05 5.39
N ALA A 102 4.46 3.13 4.07
CA ALA A 102 3.82 4.29 3.42
C ALA A 102 2.36 4.46 3.87
N LEU A 103 1.67 3.33 4.13
CA LEU A 103 0.30 3.31 4.61
C LEU A 103 0.14 3.93 6.01
N GLU A 104 1.15 3.83 6.88
CA GLU A 104 1.14 4.44 8.22
C GLU A 104 0.80 5.93 8.14
N ALA A 105 1.50 6.67 7.27
CA ALA A 105 1.28 8.10 7.09
C ALA A 105 -0.12 8.42 6.55
N PHE A 106 -0.66 7.56 5.68
CA PHE A 106 -2.01 7.73 5.14
C PHE A 106 -3.09 7.52 6.19
N VAL A 107 -3.00 6.45 7.00
CA VAL A 107 -4.03 6.15 8.01
C VAL A 107 -3.95 7.07 9.22
N LEU A 108 -2.81 7.73 9.44
CA LEU A 108 -2.62 8.74 10.49
C LEU A 108 -3.00 10.15 10.05
N ASP A 109 -3.26 10.39 8.77
CA ASP A 109 -3.77 11.67 8.27
C ASP A 109 -5.10 12.03 8.97
N GLU A 110 -5.32 13.32 9.25
CA GLU A 110 -6.49 13.80 9.99
C GLU A 110 -7.82 13.33 9.37
N SER A 111 -7.87 13.22 8.04
CA SER A 111 -9.05 12.78 7.31
C SER A 111 -9.38 11.30 7.54
N TRP A 112 -8.37 10.49 7.87
CA TRP A 112 -8.44 9.03 7.93
C TRP A 112 -8.28 8.44 9.34
N ALA A 113 -7.58 9.13 10.24
CA ALA A 113 -7.22 8.64 11.58
C ALA A 113 -8.41 8.14 12.39
N LYS A 114 -9.56 8.80 12.29
CA LYS A 114 -10.80 8.40 12.98
C LYS A 114 -11.31 7.01 12.57
N HIS A 115 -10.96 6.54 11.38
CA HIS A 115 -11.51 5.31 10.82
C HIS A 115 -10.74 4.05 11.24
N LYS A 116 -9.50 4.15 11.73
CA LYS A 116 -8.69 2.97 12.08
C LYS A 116 -8.64 1.96 10.93
N MET A 117 -7.96 2.37 9.85
CA MET A 117 -7.93 1.67 8.57
C MET A 117 -6.64 0.89 8.30
N MET A 118 -5.71 0.84 9.24
CA MET A 118 -4.44 0.11 9.06
C MET A 118 -4.72 -1.38 8.85
N MET A 119 -5.43 -2.01 9.79
CA MET A 119 -5.74 -3.43 9.69
C MET A 119 -6.64 -3.77 8.49
N PRO A 120 -7.75 -3.04 8.23
CA PRO A 120 -8.57 -3.30 7.05
C PRO A 120 -7.81 -3.20 5.72
N ILE A 121 -6.92 -2.23 5.56
CA ILE A 121 -6.14 -2.06 4.33
C ILE A 121 -5.06 -3.14 4.24
N ALA A 122 -4.29 -3.38 5.31
CA ALA A 122 -3.26 -4.43 5.34
C ALA A 122 -3.86 -5.81 5.05
N LYS A 123 -4.99 -6.16 5.68
CA LYS A 123 -5.71 -7.41 5.38
C LYS A 123 -6.17 -7.47 3.93
N THR A 124 -6.66 -6.37 3.35
CA THR A 124 -7.08 -6.36 1.94
C THR A 124 -5.90 -6.56 0.99
N LEU A 125 -4.72 -6.03 1.32
CA LEU A 125 -3.50 -6.26 0.54
C LEU A 125 -3.07 -7.73 0.61
N TYR A 126 -3.14 -8.33 1.81
CA TYR A 126 -2.86 -9.75 2.02
C TYR A 126 -3.85 -10.65 1.27
N ASP A 127 -5.16 -10.44 1.46
CA ASP A 127 -6.24 -11.18 0.78
C ASP A 127 -6.22 -11.06 -0.76
N GLN A 128 -5.42 -10.15 -1.32
CA GLN A 128 -5.27 -9.94 -2.76
C GLN A 128 -3.88 -10.31 -3.29
N ASP A 129 -3.08 -11.02 -2.50
CA ASP A 129 -1.73 -11.50 -2.84
C ASP A 129 -0.78 -10.35 -3.23
N ILE A 130 -0.97 -9.17 -2.64
CA ILE A 130 -0.12 -7.99 -2.86
C ILE A 130 0.98 -7.91 -1.82
N VAL A 131 0.67 -8.32 -0.58
CA VAL A 131 1.65 -8.46 0.50
C VAL A 131 1.55 -9.86 1.07
N GLU A 132 2.69 -10.46 1.38
CA GLU A 132 2.81 -11.78 1.95
C GLU A 132 2.86 -11.70 3.48
N GLU A 133 2.69 -12.85 4.13
CA GLU A 133 2.77 -12.98 5.57
C GLU A 133 4.06 -12.37 6.14
N GLU A 134 5.20 -12.77 5.57
CA GLU A 134 6.54 -12.30 6.01
C GLU A 134 6.62 -10.77 5.98
N ALA A 135 6.01 -10.12 4.98
CA ALA A 135 5.98 -8.67 4.89
C ALA A 135 5.11 -8.04 5.98
N VAL A 136 3.96 -8.63 6.32
CA VAL A 136 3.07 -8.12 7.38
C VAL A 136 3.71 -8.29 8.76
N LEU A 137 4.27 -9.46 9.06
CA LEU A 137 4.92 -9.75 10.35
C LEU A 137 6.22 -8.94 10.51
N GLY A 138 7.02 -8.86 9.44
CA GLY A 138 8.23 -8.06 9.38
C GLY A 138 7.93 -6.57 9.58
N TRP A 139 6.91 -6.04 8.89
CA TRP A 139 6.45 -4.66 9.12
C TRP A 139 6.02 -4.44 10.57
N ALA A 140 5.24 -5.34 11.16
CA ALA A 140 4.72 -5.19 12.51
C ALA A 140 5.86 -5.06 13.54
N THR A 141 6.88 -5.92 13.43
CA THR A 141 8.08 -5.87 14.28
C THR A 141 8.78 -4.52 14.18
N GLU A 142 9.12 -4.09 12.97
CA GLU A 142 9.83 -2.81 12.77
C GLU A 142 8.96 -1.60 13.13
N ALA A 143 7.65 -1.69 12.96
CA ALA A 143 6.71 -0.63 13.33
C ALA A 143 6.74 -0.41 14.85
N GLU A 144 6.83 -1.45 15.67
CA GLU A 144 7.01 -1.29 17.12
C GLU A 144 8.31 -0.58 17.47
N GLU A 145 9.42 -0.92 16.80
CA GLU A 145 10.72 -0.28 16.97
C GLU A 145 10.69 1.20 16.57
N ARG A 146 9.95 1.54 15.51
CA ARG A 146 9.66 2.93 15.08
C ARG A 146 8.67 3.67 15.99
N GLY A 147 8.12 3.01 17.02
CA GLY A 147 7.19 3.62 17.98
C GLY A 147 5.71 3.59 17.56
N GLN A 148 5.36 2.84 16.51
CA GLN A 148 4.00 2.73 15.96
C GLN A 148 3.14 1.65 16.64
N LYS A 149 3.32 1.47 17.95
CA LYS A 149 2.62 0.43 18.75
C LYS A 149 1.09 0.50 18.64
N ALA A 150 0.53 1.69 18.41
CA ALA A 150 -0.90 1.85 18.22
C ALA A 150 -1.40 1.23 16.91
N LEU A 151 -0.64 1.36 15.81
CA LEU A 151 -0.96 0.76 14.53
C LEU A 151 -0.79 -0.76 14.57
N VAL A 152 0.28 -1.24 15.21
CA VAL A 152 0.50 -2.68 15.44
C VAL A 152 -0.65 -3.29 16.26
N LYS A 153 -1.06 -2.61 17.34
CA LYS A 153 -2.22 -3.02 18.15
C LYS A 153 -3.52 -3.05 17.34
N GLU A 154 -3.71 -2.14 16.39
CA GLU A 154 -4.86 -2.16 15.49
C GLU A 154 -4.86 -3.41 14.58
N CYS A 155 -3.67 -3.85 14.16
CA CYS A 155 -3.44 -5.04 13.33
C CYS A 155 -3.38 -6.36 14.10
N LYS A 156 -3.51 -6.35 15.44
CA LYS A 156 -3.30 -7.54 16.28
C LYS A 156 -4.05 -8.79 15.78
N THR A 157 -5.33 -8.67 15.42
CA THR A 157 -6.11 -9.83 14.94
C THR A 157 -5.57 -10.42 13.63
N LEU A 158 -5.03 -9.59 12.73
CA LEU A 158 -4.38 -10.10 11.51
C LEU A 158 -3.03 -10.74 11.84
N ILE A 159 -2.23 -10.10 12.70
CA ILE A 159 -0.92 -10.61 13.09
C ILE A 159 -1.05 -11.96 13.81
N ASP A 160 -1.97 -12.07 14.77
CA ASP A 160 -2.22 -13.32 15.51
C ASP A 160 -2.67 -14.45 14.56
N TYR A 161 -3.50 -14.13 13.56
CA TYR A 161 -3.95 -15.09 12.55
C TYR A 161 -2.78 -15.64 11.72
N LEU A 162 -1.93 -14.75 11.22
CA LEU A 162 -0.77 -15.13 10.40
C LEU A 162 0.26 -15.94 11.20
N GLN A 163 0.48 -15.59 12.47
CA GLN A 163 1.38 -16.36 13.33
C GLN A 163 0.88 -17.78 13.58
N GLN A 164 -0.43 -17.97 13.74
CA GLN A 164 -1.02 -19.30 13.95
C GLN A 164 -0.93 -20.17 12.69
N GLU A 165 -1.18 -19.60 11.50
CA GLU A 165 -1.03 -20.35 10.25
C GLU A 165 0.41 -20.87 10.07
N SER A 166 1.41 -20.12 10.51
CA SER A 166 2.81 -20.60 10.46
C SER A 166 3.13 -21.73 11.44
N GLU A 167 2.47 -21.77 12.61
CA GLU A 167 2.72 -22.81 13.63
C GLU A 167 2.05 -24.15 13.26
N ASP A 168 0.93 -24.13 12.53
CA ASP A 168 0.22 -25.35 12.11
C ASP A 168 0.88 -26.06 10.89
N ASP A 169 1.66 -25.35 10.07
CA ASP A 169 2.31 -25.89 8.86
C ASP A 169 3.64 -26.63 9.17
N ASP A 170 4.23 -26.41 10.35
CA ASP A 170 5.47 -27.03 10.84
C ASP A 170 5.23 -28.36 11.61
N GLU A 171 3.98 -28.75 11.89
CA GLU A 171 3.63 -29.98 12.64
C GLU A 171 3.38 -31.22 11.75
N ASP A 172 3.56 -31.13 10.43
CA ASP A 172 3.24 -32.19 9.45
C ASP A 172 4.48 -32.84 8.77
N ASP A 173 5.67 -32.81 9.40
CA ASP A 173 6.91 -33.45 8.88
C ASP A 173 7.58 -34.41 9.89
N ASP A 174 6.77 -35.24 10.57
CA ASP A 174 7.24 -36.31 11.46
C ASP A 174 6.40 -37.61 11.30
N GLU A 175 6.24 -38.11 10.07
CA GLU A 175 5.89 -39.54 9.81
C GLU A 175 6.71 -40.14 8.62
N GLU A 176 7.77 -40.88 9.01
CA GLU A 176 8.60 -41.90 8.29
C GLU A 176 9.65 -41.52 7.22
#